data_AF-A0A7D6HYI7-F1
#
_entry.id   AF-A0A7D6HYI7-F1
#
_cell.length_a   1.000
_cell.length_b   1.000
_cell.length_c   1.000
_cell.angle_alpha   90.00
_cell.angle_beta   90.00
_cell.angle_gamma   90.00
#
_symmetry.space_group_name_H-M   'P 1'
#
loop_
_entity.id
_entity.type
_entity.pdbx_description
1 polymer ?
#
loop_
_entity_poly.entity_id
_entity_poly.type
_entity_poly.pdbx_seq_one_letter_code
_entity_poly.pdbx_strand_id
1 'polypeptide(L)'
;MSKEMTNLQLLEELEPVVEQLLNRHLSMFKEWSPHDYIPWSDGRNYYTLDGQDWEPGQSRLSDVAQVAMVQNLLTEDNLPSYHREIAMNFSMDGPWGQWVNRWTAEENRHSTALRDYLVVTRAVDPVELEKLRMEQMTRGFSPGQNLQGDLFAESVFDSVMYVSFQELATRVSHRNTGKACNDSIADQLLARVSHDENLHMIFYRDVSAAGLDIAPNQAMRSVHRILRNFKMPGFTVPEFRRKAVIIAVGGVYDPRIHLEEVVMPVLRKWRIFEREDFTGEAAWMRDDLALLIKELEAASEKFDESKQRYLEREARMAERITASKVLRTDGTLTLSRH
;
A
#
# COMPACT_ATOMS: atom_id res chain seq x y z
N MET A 1 32.38 -0.35 -19.81
CA MET A 1 31.07 -0.17 -19.14
C MET A 1 30.01 -0.64 -20.11
N SER A 2 29.11 -1.53 -19.68
CA SER A 2 27.92 -1.84 -20.48
C SER A 2 27.12 -0.55 -20.69
N LYS A 3 26.62 -0.33 -21.91
CA LYS A 3 25.79 0.85 -22.23
C LYS A 3 24.47 0.71 -21.47
N GLU A 4 23.98 1.80 -20.87
CA GLU A 4 22.65 1.81 -20.25
C GLU A 4 21.57 1.43 -21.25
N MET A 5 20.64 0.59 -20.80
CA MET A 5 19.52 0.14 -21.62
C MET A 5 18.40 1.18 -21.54
N THR A 6 17.74 1.43 -22.66
CA THR A 6 16.51 2.24 -22.67
C THR A 6 15.36 1.48 -22.01
N ASN A 7 14.29 2.19 -21.60
CA ASN A 7 13.09 1.55 -21.06
C ASN A 7 12.52 0.48 -22.03
N LEU A 8 12.54 0.76 -23.34
CA LEU A 8 12.09 -0.21 -24.35
C LEU A 8 12.95 -1.49 -24.33
N GLN A 9 14.28 -1.34 -24.33
CA GLN A 9 15.18 -2.49 -24.28
C GLN A 9 15.03 -3.29 -22.99
N LEU A 10 14.80 -2.63 -21.86
CA LEU A 10 14.53 -3.30 -20.59
C LEU A 10 13.20 -4.07 -20.61
N LEU A 11 12.15 -3.51 -21.21
CA LEU A 11 10.85 -4.18 -21.35
C LEU A 11 10.97 -5.44 -22.21
N GLU A 12 11.67 -5.34 -23.33
CA GLU A 12 11.94 -6.47 -24.24
C GLU A 12 12.77 -7.57 -23.55
N GLU A 13 13.84 -7.20 -22.86
CA GLU A 13 14.74 -8.17 -22.19
C GLU A 13 14.05 -8.87 -21.00
N LEU A 14 13.17 -8.18 -20.28
CA LEU A 14 12.41 -8.75 -19.17
C LEU A 14 11.18 -9.56 -19.61
N GLU A 15 10.70 -9.40 -20.84
CA GLU A 15 9.45 -9.99 -21.31
C GLU A 15 9.38 -11.52 -21.12
N PRO A 16 10.41 -12.32 -21.42
CA PRO A 16 10.37 -13.76 -21.19
C PRO A 16 10.23 -14.13 -19.70
N VAL A 17 10.86 -13.37 -18.82
CA VAL A 17 10.76 -13.56 -17.36
C VAL A 17 9.35 -13.18 -16.89
N VAL A 18 8.81 -12.07 -17.40
CA VAL A 18 7.45 -11.62 -17.11
C VAL A 18 6.41 -12.64 -17.54
N GLU A 19 6.55 -13.25 -18.71
CA GLU A 19 5.69 -14.33 -19.18
C GLU A 19 5.72 -15.52 -18.21
N GLN A 20 6.91 -15.96 -17.82
CA GLN A 20 7.07 -17.06 -16.86
C GLN A 20 6.43 -16.72 -15.51
N LEU A 21 6.65 -15.50 -15.00
CA LEU A 21 6.12 -15.06 -13.71
C LEU A 21 4.60 -14.85 -13.74
N LEU A 22 4.05 -14.35 -14.84
CA LEU A 22 2.61 -14.25 -15.07
C LEU A 22 1.97 -15.63 -15.06
N ASN A 23 2.51 -16.59 -15.83
CA ASN A 23 2.02 -17.96 -15.85
C ASN A 23 2.08 -18.61 -14.46
N ARG A 24 3.16 -18.37 -13.71
CA ARG A 24 3.28 -18.84 -12.32
C ARG A 24 2.23 -18.19 -11.42
N HIS A 25 2.02 -16.88 -11.50
CA HIS A 25 0.98 -16.16 -10.75
C HIS A 25 -0.40 -16.77 -11.02
N LEU A 26 -0.77 -16.91 -12.28
CA LEU A 26 -2.06 -17.48 -12.69
C LEU A 26 -2.26 -18.92 -12.18
N SER A 27 -1.20 -19.72 -12.12
CA SER A 27 -1.26 -21.09 -11.58
C SER A 27 -1.42 -21.16 -10.07
N MET A 28 -0.95 -20.14 -9.35
CA MET A 28 -1.00 -20.07 -7.88
C MET A 28 -2.23 -19.34 -7.36
N PHE A 29 -2.80 -18.45 -8.18
CA PHE A 29 -3.96 -17.64 -7.84
C PHE A 29 -5.14 -18.52 -7.44
N LYS A 30 -5.79 -18.15 -6.34
CA LYS A 30 -6.99 -18.82 -5.85
C LYS A 30 -8.17 -17.88 -5.97
N GLU A 31 -9.11 -18.26 -6.82
CA GLU A 31 -10.32 -17.47 -7.05
C GLU A 31 -11.09 -17.24 -5.75
N TRP A 32 -11.53 -15.99 -5.56
CA TRP A 32 -12.43 -15.58 -4.49
C TRP A 32 -13.25 -14.38 -4.97
N SER A 33 -14.47 -14.22 -4.46
CA SER A 33 -15.31 -13.08 -4.76
C SER A 33 -15.53 -12.21 -3.53
N PRO A 34 -15.56 -10.87 -3.66
CA PRO A 34 -15.84 -9.97 -2.55
C PRO A 34 -17.08 -10.34 -1.74
N HIS A 35 -18.18 -10.72 -2.42
CA HIS A 35 -19.46 -11.00 -1.79
C HIS A 35 -19.48 -12.25 -0.88
N ASP A 36 -18.49 -13.14 -1.00
CA ASP A 36 -18.37 -14.32 -0.13
C ASP A 36 -17.93 -13.96 1.30
N TYR A 37 -17.39 -12.75 1.48
CA TYR A 37 -16.75 -12.29 2.73
C TYR A 37 -17.51 -11.15 3.40
N ILE A 38 -18.79 -10.98 3.08
CA ILE A 38 -19.65 -9.93 3.63
C ILE A 38 -20.77 -10.56 4.47
N PRO A 39 -21.01 -10.09 5.71
CA PRO A 39 -22.12 -10.58 6.52
C PRO A 39 -23.43 -9.92 6.05
N TRP A 40 -23.95 -10.33 4.89
CA TRP A 40 -25.13 -9.71 4.28
C TRP A 40 -26.36 -9.68 5.21
N SER A 41 -26.46 -10.62 6.16
CA SER A 41 -27.51 -10.64 7.20
C SER A 41 -27.48 -9.44 8.15
N ASP A 42 -26.34 -8.77 8.29
CA ASP A 42 -26.20 -7.56 9.13
C ASP A 42 -26.70 -6.30 8.39
N GLY A 43 -26.85 -6.41 7.06
CA GLY A 43 -27.29 -5.33 6.18
C GLY A 43 -28.75 -4.94 6.42
N ARG A 44 -28.99 -3.62 6.45
CA ARG A 44 -30.32 -3.03 6.50
C ARG A 44 -30.32 -1.66 5.84
N ASN A 45 -31.46 -1.28 5.26
CA ASN A 45 -31.60 -0.03 4.51
C ASN A 45 -31.15 1.18 5.33
N TYR A 46 -30.54 2.16 4.64
CA TYR A 46 -30.35 3.52 5.14
C TYR A 46 -31.62 4.35 4.94
N TYR A 47 -31.65 5.57 5.49
CA TYR A 47 -32.85 6.40 5.57
C TYR A 47 -33.61 6.54 4.24
N THR A 48 -32.92 6.74 3.12
CA THR A 48 -33.55 6.97 1.80
C THR A 48 -34.48 5.84 1.35
N LEU A 49 -34.23 4.60 1.75
CA LEU A 49 -35.06 3.43 1.40
C LEU A 49 -35.78 2.88 2.64
N ASP A 50 -36.44 3.76 3.39
CA ASP A 50 -37.25 3.43 4.58
C ASP A 50 -36.46 2.72 5.70
N GLY A 51 -35.18 3.06 5.81
CA GLY A 51 -34.27 2.51 6.80
C GLY A 51 -33.95 3.46 7.95
N GLN A 52 -32.81 3.22 8.58
CA GLN A 52 -32.25 4.10 9.62
C GLN A 52 -30.90 4.61 9.17
N ASP A 53 -30.61 5.89 9.42
CA ASP A 53 -29.26 6.42 9.26
C ASP A 53 -28.25 5.73 10.18
N TRP A 54 -26.97 5.96 9.89
CA TRP A 54 -25.90 5.51 10.75
C TRP A 54 -25.87 6.30 12.06
N GLU A 55 -25.52 5.63 13.15
CA GLU A 55 -25.32 6.25 14.46
C GLU A 55 -24.00 5.75 15.09
N PRO A 56 -23.24 6.57 15.84
CA PRO A 56 -21.93 6.20 16.38
C PRO A 56 -21.86 4.90 17.19
N GLY A 57 -22.96 4.46 17.79
CA GLY A 57 -23.03 3.21 18.55
C GLY A 57 -23.19 1.94 17.71
N GLN A 58 -23.30 2.04 16.38
CA GLN A 58 -23.55 0.89 15.50
C GLN A 58 -22.26 0.13 15.15
N SER A 59 -21.09 0.74 15.27
CA SER A 59 -19.82 0.08 14.96
C SER A 59 -19.40 -0.89 16.06
N ARG A 60 -18.98 -2.10 15.65
CA ARG A 60 -18.34 -3.09 16.52
C ARG A 60 -16.82 -3.00 16.51
N LEU A 61 -16.25 -2.20 15.60
CA LEU A 61 -14.82 -2.07 15.43
C LEU A 61 -14.23 -1.04 16.41
N SER A 62 -13.02 -1.34 16.91
CA SER A 62 -12.23 -0.37 17.66
C SER A 62 -11.88 0.85 16.80
N ASP A 63 -11.51 1.97 17.45
CA ASP A 63 -11.08 3.17 16.71
C ASP A 63 -9.90 2.89 15.78
N VAL A 64 -8.93 2.07 16.23
CA VAL A 64 -7.78 1.65 15.41
C VAL A 64 -8.25 0.86 14.19
N ALA A 65 -9.15 -0.10 14.38
CA ALA A 65 -9.66 -0.93 13.29
C ALA A 65 -10.45 -0.13 12.26
N GLN A 66 -11.30 0.81 12.71
CA GLN A 66 -12.03 1.70 11.80
C GLN A 66 -11.07 2.55 10.96
N VAL A 67 -10.07 3.18 11.60
CA VAL A 67 -9.09 4.02 10.90
C VAL A 67 -8.25 3.20 9.92
N ALA A 68 -7.81 2.01 10.31
CA ALA A 68 -7.02 1.13 9.46
C ALA A 68 -7.82 0.60 8.26
N MET A 69 -9.06 0.13 8.48
CA MET A 69 -9.95 -0.31 7.40
C MET A 69 -10.22 0.81 6.39
N VAL A 70 -10.52 2.03 6.87
CA VAL A 70 -10.75 3.17 5.98
C VAL A 70 -9.47 3.59 5.27
N GLN A 71 -8.32 3.60 5.94
CA GLN A 71 -7.05 3.93 5.29
C GLN A 71 -6.68 2.93 4.19
N ASN A 72 -6.88 1.63 4.44
CA ASN A 72 -6.67 0.60 3.44
C ASN A 72 -7.65 0.80 2.27
N LEU A 73 -8.95 0.94 2.52
CA LEU A 73 -9.95 1.18 1.46
C LEU A 73 -9.60 2.41 0.62
N LEU A 74 -9.25 3.54 1.23
CA LEU A 74 -8.91 4.76 0.49
C LEU A 74 -7.61 4.63 -0.32
N THR A 75 -6.72 3.73 0.09
CA THR A 75 -5.57 3.36 -0.72
C THR A 75 -6.05 2.53 -1.92
N GLU A 76 -6.82 1.46 -1.70
CA GLU A 76 -7.37 0.61 -2.78
C GLU A 76 -8.24 1.37 -3.80
N ASP A 77 -9.12 2.26 -3.34
CA ASP A 77 -10.02 3.04 -4.22
C ASP A 77 -9.26 3.91 -5.23
N ASN A 78 -8.01 4.25 -4.94
CA ASN A 78 -7.20 5.07 -5.83
C ASN A 78 -6.53 4.26 -6.97
N LEU A 79 -6.94 2.99 -7.14
CA LEU A 79 -6.56 2.12 -8.25
C LEU A 79 -6.55 2.79 -9.64
N PRO A 80 -7.49 3.67 -10.03
CA PRO A 80 -7.40 4.36 -11.33
C PRO A 80 -6.10 5.16 -11.49
N SER A 81 -5.60 5.75 -10.42
CA SER A 81 -4.30 6.43 -10.42
C SER A 81 -3.15 5.42 -10.55
N TYR A 82 -3.19 4.33 -9.81
CA TYR A 82 -2.12 3.31 -9.82
C TYR A 82 -2.02 2.59 -11.15
N HIS A 83 -3.16 2.21 -11.74
CA HIS A 83 -3.24 1.67 -13.09
C HIS A 83 -2.60 2.63 -14.11
N ARG A 84 -2.90 3.94 -14.02
CA ARG A 84 -2.29 4.93 -14.91
C ARG A 84 -0.77 4.97 -14.75
N GLU A 85 -0.26 5.06 -13.53
CA GLU A 85 1.19 5.11 -13.28
C GLU A 85 1.90 3.85 -13.79
N ILE A 86 1.29 2.67 -13.60
CA ILE A 86 1.82 1.40 -14.10
C ILE A 86 1.78 1.34 -15.63
N ALA A 87 0.63 1.65 -16.24
CA ALA A 87 0.43 1.61 -17.69
C ALA A 87 1.29 2.64 -18.45
N MET A 88 1.67 3.76 -17.80
CA MET A 88 2.60 4.73 -18.37
C MET A 88 4.06 4.26 -18.37
N ASN A 89 4.42 3.33 -17.49
CA ASN A 89 5.80 2.87 -17.32
C ASN A 89 6.06 1.48 -17.90
N PHE A 90 5.02 0.67 -18.12
CA PHE A 90 5.12 -0.66 -18.74
C PHE A 90 4.54 -0.70 -20.15
N SER A 91 4.82 -1.79 -20.88
CA SER A 91 4.13 -2.08 -22.13
C SER A 91 2.70 -2.54 -21.86
N MET A 92 1.74 -2.09 -22.66
CA MET A 92 0.37 -2.62 -22.69
C MET A 92 0.21 -3.79 -23.67
N ASP A 93 1.30 -4.20 -24.32
CA ASP A 93 1.35 -5.36 -25.20
C ASP A 93 1.92 -6.60 -24.48
N GLY A 94 1.67 -7.77 -25.07
CA GLY A 94 2.31 -9.02 -24.64
C GLY A 94 2.02 -9.42 -23.19
N PRO A 95 2.95 -10.17 -22.55
CA PRO A 95 2.87 -10.56 -21.15
C PRO A 95 2.77 -9.37 -20.17
N TRP A 96 3.42 -8.24 -20.49
CA TRP A 96 3.34 -7.02 -19.66
C TRP A 96 1.91 -6.48 -19.61
N GLY A 97 1.28 -6.28 -20.77
CA GLY A 97 -0.11 -5.79 -20.82
C GLY A 97 -1.10 -6.75 -20.17
N GLN A 98 -0.88 -8.06 -20.32
CA GLN A 98 -1.69 -9.06 -19.63
C GLN A 98 -1.52 -8.96 -18.11
N TRP A 99 -0.30 -8.79 -17.60
CA TRP A 99 -0.05 -8.56 -16.18
C TRP A 99 -0.75 -7.29 -15.68
N VAL A 100 -0.57 -6.15 -16.34
CA VAL A 100 -1.21 -4.87 -15.94
C VAL A 100 -2.72 -5.03 -15.82
N ASN A 101 -3.36 -5.63 -16.81
CA ASN A 101 -4.81 -5.86 -16.80
C ASN A 101 -5.23 -6.84 -15.70
N ARG A 102 -4.46 -7.92 -15.52
CA ARG A 102 -4.76 -8.94 -14.52
C ARG A 102 -4.62 -8.42 -13.09
N TRP A 103 -3.50 -7.76 -12.79
CA TRP A 103 -3.25 -7.09 -11.52
C TRP A 103 -4.36 -6.09 -11.21
N THR A 104 -4.69 -5.22 -12.17
CA THR A 104 -5.77 -4.21 -12.00
C THR A 104 -7.12 -4.86 -11.68
N ALA A 105 -7.44 -5.98 -12.32
CA ALA A 105 -8.70 -6.68 -12.09
C ALA A 105 -8.76 -7.37 -10.71
N GLU A 106 -7.63 -7.86 -10.21
CA GLU A 106 -7.51 -8.41 -8.85
C GLU A 106 -7.63 -7.29 -7.81
N GLU A 107 -6.87 -6.19 -7.96
CA GLU A 107 -6.91 -5.03 -7.06
C GLU A 107 -8.30 -4.41 -6.90
N ASN A 108 -9.08 -4.34 -7.98
CA ASN A 108 -10.44 -3.79 -7.92
C ASN A 108 -11.37 -4.56 -6.95
N ARG A 109 -11.05 -5.83 -6.67
CA ARG A 109 -11.81 -6.65 -5.70
C ARG A 109 -11.54 -6.20 -4.27
N HIS A 110 -10.35 -5.67 -3.99
CA HIS A 110 -9.94 -5.25 -2.66
C HIS A 110 -10.83 -4.10 -2.17
N SER A 111 -10.89 -3.00 -2.93
CA SER A 111 -11.74 -1.84 -2.58
C SER A 111 -13.22 -2.22 -2.46
N THR A 112 -13.72 -3.06 -3.37
CA THR A 112 -15.10 -3.58 -3.34
C THR A 112 -15.38 -4.31 -2.03
N ALA A 113 -14.52 -5.27 -1.64
CA ALA A 113 -14.70 -6.05 -0.43
C ALA A 113 -14.63 -5.19 0.84
N LEU A 114 -13.63 -4.31 0.95
CA LEU A 114 -13.48 -3.44 2.11
C LEU A 114 -14.66 -2.48 2.25
N ARG A 115 -15.12 -1.87 1.15
CA ARG A 115 -16.26 -0.96 1.14
C ARG A 115 -17.54 -1.68 1.56
N ASP A 116 -17.83 -2.81 0.95
CA ASP A 116 -19.06 -3.56 1.25
C ASP A 116 -19.07 -4.03 2.70
N TYR A 117 -17.93 -4.45 3.25
CA TYR A 117 -17.84 -4.79 4.68
C TYR A 117 -18.18 -3.57 5.54
N LEU A 118 -17.55 -2.42 5.30
CA LEU A 118 -17.75 -1.21 6.10
C LEU A 118 -19.20 -0.72 6.07
N VAL A 119 -19.84 -0.78 4.91
CA VAL A 119 -21.23 -0.32 4.71
C VAL A 119 -22.23 -1.33 5.29
N VAL A 120 -22.10 -2.62 4.96
CA VAL A 120 -23.05 -3.65 5.43
C VAL A 120 -23.02 -3.80 6.95
N THR A 121 -21.82 -3.79 7.54
CA THR A 121 -21.67 -3.89 9.01
C THR A 121 -21.91 -2.57 9.75
N ARG A 122 -22.09 -1.46 9.01
CA ARG A 122 -22.18 -0.11 9.56
C ARG A 122 -21.00 0.24 10.48
N ALA A 123 -19.81 -0.25 10.12
CA ALA A 123 -18.59 -0.10 10.92
C ALA A 123 -18.07 1.35 10.99
N VAL A 124 -18.46 2.20 10.05
CA VAL A 124 -18.17 3.65 10.03
C VAL A 124 -19.38 4.40 9.48
N ASP A 125 -19.38 5.73 9.64
CA ASP A 125 -20.36 6.61 9.00
C ASP A 125 -20.21 6.52 7.46
N PRO A 126 -21.22 6.00 6.74
CA PRO A 126 -21.14 5.81 5.30
C PRO A 126 -21.12 7.15 4.55
N VAL A 127 -21.70 8.22 5.09
CA VAL A 127 -21.70 9.53 4.43
C VAL A 127 -20.31 10.13 4.44
N GLU A 128 -19.65 10.08 5.60
CA GLU A 128 -18.27 10.55 5.74
C GLU A 128 -17.30 9.66 4.95
N LEU A 129 -17.56 8.35 4.90
CA LEU A 129 -16.80 7.41 4.07
C LEU A 129 -16.88 7.81 2.59
N GLU A 130 -18.07 7.96 2.02
CA GLU A 130 -18.22 8.30 0.60
C GLU A 130 -17.61 9.66 0.24
N LYS A 131 -17.69 10.66 1.13
CA LYS A 131 -16.98 11.93 0.96
C LYS A 131 -15.46 11.76 0.92
N LEU A 132 -14.90 10.95 1.82
CA LEU A 132 -13.46 10.65 1.85
C LEU A 132 -13.02 9.92 0.57
N ARG A 133 -13.81 8.96 0.09
CA ARG A 133 -13.53 8.21 -1.14
C ARG A 133 -13.49 9.14 -2.35
N MET A 134 -14.50 10.00 -2.49
CA MET A 134 -14.56 11.00 -3.55
C MET A 134 -13.37 11.98 -3.51
N GLU A 135 -13.03 12.51 -2.33
CA GLU A 135 -11.88 13.41 -2.18
C GLU A 135 -10.58 12.69 -2.54
N GLN A 136 -10.37 11.47 -2.03
CA GLN A 136 -9.13 10.73 -2.24
C GLN A 136 -8.89 10.41 -3.72
N MET A 137 -9.91 9.89 -4.41
CA MET A 137 -9.81 9.62 -5.84
C MET A 137 -9.63 10.90 -6.67
N THR A 138 -10.23 12.02 -6.23
CA THR A 138 -10.05 13.32 -6.90
C THR A 138 -8.63 13.87 -6.74
N ARG A 139 -8.01 13.69 -5.56
CA ARG A 139 -6.60 14.01 -5.34
C ARG A 139 -5.69 13.15 -6.21
N GLY A 140 -6.07 11.90 -6.40
CA GLY A 140 -5.33 10.93 -7.16
C GLY A 140 -3.95 10.63 -6.55
N PHE A 141 -3.17 9.87 -7.28
CA PHE A 141 -1.76 9.63 -7.01
C PHE A 141 -0.97 9.88 -8.29
N SER A 142 -0.14 10.91 -8.29
CA SER A 142 0.75 11.22 -9.42
C SER A 142 1.95 12.01 -8.91
N PRO A 143 2.88 11.38 -8.19
CA PRO A 143 4.14 12.02 -7.82
C PRO A 143 4.80 12.59 -9.08
N GLY A 144 5.43 13.76 -9.00
CA GLY A 144 5.89 14.53 -10.17
C GLY A 144 4.86 15.47 -10.79
N GLN A 145 3.58 15.29 -10.48
CA GLN A 145 2.46 16.13 -10.93
C GLN A 145 1.60 16.53 -9.72
N ASN A 146 0.61 17.41 -9.93
CA ASN A 146 -0.37 17.80 -8.91
C ASN A 146 0.22 18.20 -7.54
N LEU A 147 1.42 18.79 -7.53
CA LEU A 147 2.15 19.20 -6.33
C LEU A 147 2.44 18.04 -5.34
N GLN A 148 2.52 16.80 -5.84
CA GLN A 148 2.75 15.60 -5.03
C GLN A 148 4.25 15.28 -4.79
N GLY A 149 5.15 16.20 -5.12
CA GLY A 149 6.61 16.07 -4.96
C GLY A 149 7.27 15.42 -6.18
N ASP A 150 8.45 14.84 -6.00
CA ASP A 150 9.22 14.24 -7.09
C ASP A 150 8.60 12.92 -7.61
N LEU A 151 8.83 12.62 -8.88
CA LEU A 151 8.46 11.34 -9.50
C LEU A 151 9.12 10.19 -8.72
N PHE A 152 8.32 9.22 -8.29
CA PHE A 152 8.90 7.97 -7.80
C PHE A 152 9.42 7.12 -8.96
N ALA A 153 8.85 7.23 -10.16
CA ALA A 153 9.28 6.47 -11.33
C ALA A 153 9.52 7.35 -12.57
N GLU A 154 10.69 7.16 -13.18
CA GLU A 154 11.07 7.67 -14.51
C GLU A 154 11.47 6.54 -15.46
N SER A 155 11.56 5.32 -14.93
CA SER A 155 11.97 4.11 -15.63
C SER A 155 11.15 2.90 -15.20
N VAL A 156 11.23 1.84 -16.03
CA VAL A 156 10.62 0.55 -15.73
C VAL A 156 11.11 0.01 -14.39
N PHE A 157 12.42 0.13 -14.12
CA PHE A 157 13.03 -0.30 -12.87
C PHE A 157 12.51 0.46 -11.66
N ASP A 158 12.41 1.79 -11.73
CA ASP A 158 11.86 2.56 -10.62
C ASP A 158 10.43 2.10 -10.28
N SER A 159 9.62 1.84 -11.32
CA SER A 159 8.24 1.39 -11.15
C SER A 159 8.17 -0.02 -10.54
N VAL A 160 8.83 -1.04 -11.13
CA VAL A 160 8.77 -2.41 -10.57
C VAL A 160 9.38 -2.51 -9.16
N MET A 161 10.41 -1.70 -8.86
CA MET A 161 11.03 -1.69 -7.55
C MET A 161 10.17 -1.00 -6.51
N TYR A 162 9.55 0.14 -6.84
CA TYR A 162 8.58 0.79 -5.97
C TYR A 162 7.44 -0.15 -5.59
N VAL A 163 6.83 -0.78 -6.59
CA VAL A 163 5.68 -1.67 -6.37
C VAL A 163 6.09 -2.91 -5.58
N SER A 164 7.31 -3.43 -5.75
CA SER A 164 7.83 -4.54 -4.91
C SER A 164 7.79 -4.25 -3.40
N PHE A 165 8.16 -3.03 -2.99
CA PHE A 165 8.08 -2.63 -1.58
C PHE A 165 6.65 -2.30 -1.17
N GLN A 166 5.89 -1.64 -2.03
CA GLN A 166 4.54 -1.20 -1.72
C GLN A 166 3.57 -2.37 -1.53
N GLU A 167 3.60 -3.38 -2.40
CA GLU A 167 2.80 -4.62 -2.30
C GLU A 167 3.09 -5.40 -1.01
N LEU A 168 4.36 -5.45 -0.60
CA LEU A 168 4.72 -6.07 0.67
C LEU A 168 4.21 -5.25 1.86
N ALA A 169 4.21 -3.92 1.75
CA ALA A 169 3.68 -3.03 2.78
C ALA A 169 2.16 -3.16 2.93
N THR A 170 1.41 -3.19 1.85
CA THR A 170 -0.06 -3.38 1.84
C THR A 170 -0.43 -4.77 2.34
N ARG A 171 0.26 -5.83 1.90
CA ARG A 171 0.14 -7.18 2.49
C ARG A 171 0.20 -7.14 4.02
N VAL A 172 1.24 -6.51 4.58
CA VAL A 172 1.43 -6.43 6.04
C VAL A 172 0.34 -5.59 6.69
N SER A 173 -0.03 -4.44 6.09
CA SER A 173 -1.10 -3.57 6.58
C SER A 173 -2.45 -4.29 6.65
N HIS A 174 -2.86 -4.99 5.58
CA HIS A 174 -4.11 -5.74 5.52
C HIS A 174 -4.15 -6.86 6.55
N ARG A 175 -3.09 -7.68 6.61
CA ARG A 175 -2.98 -8.76 7.60
C ARG A 175 -3.09 -8.26 9.04
N ASN A 176 -2.41 -7.16 9.36
CA ASN A 176 -2.44 -6.61 10.72
C ASN A 176 -3.77 -5.90 11.02
N THR A 177 -4.40 -5.29 10.01
CA THR A 177 -5.76 -4.71 10.11
C THR A 177 -6.79 -5.79 10.43
N GLY A 178 -6.70 -6.98 9.82
CA GLY A 178 -7.60 -8.11 10.10
C GLY A 178 -7.58 -8.51 11.57
N LYS A 179 -6.37 -8.63 12.13
CA LYS A 179 -6.17 -8.89 13.57
C LYS A 179 -6.72 -7.75 14.44
N ALA A 180 -6.47 -6.50 14.06
CA ALA A 180 -6.91 -5.32 14.81
C ALA A 180 -8.44 -5.18 14.86
N CYS A 181 -9.15 -5.69 13.85
CA CYS A 181 -10.62 -5.70 13.81
C CYS A 181 -11.23 -6.54 14.92
N ASN A 182 -10.55 -7.61 15.37
CA ASN A 182 -11.09 -8.59 16.32
C ASN A 182 -12.49 -9.10 15.88
N ASP A 183 -12.65 -9.27 14.58
CA ASP A 183 -13.88 -9.75 13.93
C ASP A 183 -13.51 -10.85 12.94
N SER A 184 -14.17 -12.01 13.07
CA SER A 184 -13.80 -13.20 12.30
C SER A 184 -14.03 -13.08 10.81
N ILE A 185 -14.94 -12.20 10.37
CA ILE A 185 -15.25 -12.00 8.96
C ILE A 185 -14.25 -11.01 8.35
N ALA A 186 -13.95 -9.91 9.05
CA ALA A 186 -12.88 -8.98 8.65
C ALA A 186 -11.52 -9.69 8.54
N ASP A 187 -11.18 -10.57 9.48
CA ASP A 187 -9.92 -11.32 9.45
C ASP A 187 -9.84 -12.24 8.23
N GLN A 188 -10.93 -12.96 7.91
CA GLN A 188 -11.00 -13.79 6.72
C GLN A 188 -10.94 -12.99 5.41
N LEU A 189 -11.65 -11.86 5.34
CA LEU A 189 -11.63 -10.95 4.19
C LEU A 189 -10.22 -10.42 3.94
N LEU A 190 -9.60 -9.84 4.96
CA LEU A 190 -8.27 -9.24 4.84
C LEU A 190 -7.16 -10.29 4.67
N ALA A 191 -7.38 -11.54 5.07
CA ALA A 191 -6.50 -12.65 4.72
C ALA A 191 -6.54 -12.97 3.22
N ARG A 192 -7.67 -12.75 2.52
CA ARG A 192 -7.74 -12.88 1.06
C ARG A 192 -7.00 -11.77 0.35
N VAL A 193 -7.27 -10.52 0.72
CA VAL A 193 -6.56 -9.35 0.19
C VAL A 193 -5.05 -9.51 0.43
N SER A 194 -4.63 -9.80 1.67
CA SER A 194 -3.22 -10.05 1.98
C SER A 194 -2.60 -11.23 1.21
N HIS A 195 -3.39 -12.19 0.71
CA HIS A 195 -2.87 -13.28 -0.10
C HIS A 195 -2.58 -12.83 -1.53
N ASP A 196 -3.47 -12.03 -2.12
CA ASP A 196 -3.31 -11.47 -3.46
C ASP A 196 -2.08 -10.55 -3.50
N GLU A 197 -1.99 -9.61 -2.55
CA GLU A 197 -0.85 -8.69 -2.35
C GLU A 197 0.48 -9.44 -2.20
N ASN A 198 0.45 -10.63 -1.58
CA ASN A 198 1.63 -11.48 -1.50
C ASN A 198 2.04 -12.07 -2.86
N LEU A 199 1.07 -12.45 -3.70
CA LEU A 199 1.35 -12.95 -5.05
C LEU A 199 1.84 -11.82 -5.95
N HIS A 200 1.23 -10.63 -5.87
CA HIS A 200 1.67 -9.42 -6.57
C HIS A 200 3.09 -9.03 -6.17
N MET A 201 3.38 -8.95 -4.87
CA MET A 201 4.73 -8.74 -4.35
C MET A 201 5.73 -9.75 -4.90
N ILE A 202 5.39 -11.04 -4.94
CA ILE A 202 6.26 -12.09 -5.48
C ILE A 202 6.56 -11.86 -6.96
N PHE A 203 5.57 -11.44 -7.75
CA PHE A 203 5.77 -11.10 -9.16
C PHE A 203 6.76 -9.94 -9.31
N TYR A 204 6.48 -8.77 -8.72
CA TYR A 204 7.32 -7.58 -8.91
C TYR A 204 8.72 -7.75 -8.34
N ARG A 205 8.85 -8.42 -7.20
CA ARG A 205 10.14 -8.73 -6.57
C ARG A 205 11.00 -9.61 -7.46
N ASP A 206 10.42 -10.60 -8.11
CA ASP A 206 11.17 -11.53 -8.98
C ASP A 206 11.50 -10.87 -10.34
N VAL A 207 10.63 -10.00 -10.88
CA VAL A 207 10.97 -9.15 -12.05
C VAL A 207 12.15 -8.24 -11.72
N SER A 208 12.12 -7.59 -10.55
CA SER A 208 13.21 -6.72 -10.09
C SER A 208 14.52 -7.48 -9.87
N ALA A 209 14.45 -8.73 -9.40
CA ALA A 209 15.62 -9.60 -9.28
C ALA A 209 16.25 -9.90 -10.65
N ALA A 210 15.44 -10.21 -11.67
CA ALA A 210 15.93 -10.38 -13.03
C ALA A 210 16.54 -9.08 -13.59
N GLY A 211 15.91 -7.94 -13.31
CA GLY A 211 16.45 -6.62 -13.67
C GLY A 211 17.82 -6.33 -13.06
N LEU A 212 18.04 -6.72 -11.81
CA LEU A 212 19.35 -6.63 -11.16
C LEU A 212 20.41 -7.51 -11.84
N ASP A 213 20.04 -8.66 -12.39
CA ASP A 213 20.97 -9.54 -13.10
C ASP A 213 21.27 -9.04 -14.53
N ILE A 214 20.30 -8.42 -15.20
CA ILE A 214 20.44 -7.87 -16.56
C ILE A 214 21.27 -6.57 -16.56
N ALA A 215 20.94 -5.63 -15.68
CA ALA A 215 21.52 -4.30 -15.66
C ALA A 215 21.79 -3.82 -14.22
N PRO A 216 22.75 -4.43 -13.50
CA PRO A 216 22.93 -4.26 -12.06
C PRO A 216 23.12 -2.80 -11.63
N ASN A 217 23.95 -2.03 -12.31
CA ASN A 217 24.17 -0.62 -11.95
C ASN A 217 22.93 0.26 -12.18
N GLN A 218 22.15 -0.01 -13.22
CA GLN A 218 20.92 0.74 -13.53
C GLN A 218 19.83 0.37 -12.53
N ALA A 219 19.68 -0.91 -12.23
CA ALA A 219 18.77 -1.41 -11.20
C ALA A 219 19.12 -0.88 -9.80
N MET A 220 20.40 -0.87 -9.41
CA MET A 220 20.85 -0.36 -8.11
C MET A 220 20.51 1.13 -7.93
N ARG A 221 20.64 1.94 -9.00
CA ARG A 221 20.20 3.35 -8.96
C ARG A 221 18.71 3.48 -8.62
N SER A 222 17.87 2.66 -9.23
CA SER A 222 16.44 2.65 -8.94
C SER A 222 16.14 2.20 -7.51
N VAL A 223 16.76 1.12 -7.00
CA VAL A 223 16.59 0.69 -5.59
C VAL A 223 16.97 1.82 -4.64
N HIS A 224 18.10 2.47 -4.89
CA HIS A 224 18.59 3.60 -4.08
C HIS A 224 17.60 4.78 -4.09
N ARG A 225 17.18 5.21 -5.28
CA ARG A 225 16.19 6.30 -5.45
C ARG A 225 14.90 5.99 -4.72
N ILE A 226 14.35 4.80 -4.89
CA ILE A 226 13.09 4.38 -4.27
C ILE A 226 13.21 4.39 -2.75
N LEU A 227 14.21 3.73 -2.17
CA LEU A 227 14.31 3.62 -0.71
C LEU A 227 14.64 4.95 -0.03
N ARG A 228 15.45 5.81 -0.64
CA ARG A 228 15.73 7.15 -0.09
C ARG A 228 14.51 8.07 -0.13
N ASN A 229 13.54 7.80 -1.01
CA ASN A 229 12.39 8.68 -1.24
C ASN A 229 11.03 8.00 -1.02
N PHE A 230 11.01 6.82 -0.39
CA PHE A 230 9.81 5.98 -0.34
C PHE A 230 8.65 6.69 0.35
N LYS A 231 7.50 6.72 -0.31
CA LYS A 231 6.24 7.21 0.24
C LYS A 231 5.14 6.18 -0.01
N MET A 232 4.43 5.82 1.04
CA MET A 232 3.21 5.03 0.92
C MET A 232 2.20 5.80 0.06
N PRO A 233 1.54 5.16 -0.92
CA PRO A 233 0.66 5.87 -1.86
C PRO A 233 -0.58 6.49 -1.19
N GLY A 234 -0.96 5.99 -0.01
CA GLY A 234 -2.00 6.57 0.84
C GLY A 234 -1.64 7.93 1.48
N PHE A 235 -0.45 8.51 1.21
CA PHE A 235 -0.05 9.80 1.80
C PHE A 235 -0.94 10.99 1.38
N THR A 236 -1.69 10.85 0.29
CA THR A 236 -2.63 11.86 -0.20
C THR A 236 -3.98 11.85 0.54
N VAL A 237 -4.24 10.82 1.36
CA VAL A 237 -5.48 10.70 2.14
C VAL A 237 -5.66 11.90 3.07
N PRO A 238 -6.87 12.51 3.15
CA PRO A 238 -7.14 13.61 4.07
C PRO A 238 -6.76 13.24 5.52
N GLU A 239 -6.14 14.16 6.25
CA GLU A 239 -5.67 13.92 7.63
C GLU A 239 -4.71 12.72 7.79
N PHE A 240 -3.99 12.32 6.73
CA PHE A 240 -3.10 11.15 6.72
C PHE A 240 -2.16 11.08 7.94
N ARG A 241 -1.53 12.20 8.33
CA ARG A 241 -0.61 12.22 9.48
C ARG A 241 -1.26 11.76 10.79
N ARG A 242 -2.50 12.18 11.05
CA ARG A 242 -3.23 11.77 12.27
C ARG A 242 -3.63 10.30 12.21
N LYS A 243 -4.10 9.84 11.05
CA LYS A 243 -4.44 8.43 10.80
C LYS A 243 -3.22 7.53 10.97
N ALA A 244 -2.07 7.93 10.41
CA ALA A 244 -0.81 7.21 10.51
C ALA A 244 -0.34 7.03 11.98
N VAL A 245 -0.54 8.04 12.84
CA VAL A 245 -0.23 7.88 14.28
C VAL A 245 -1.12 6.82 14.93
N ILE A 246 -2.43 6.84 14.68
CA ILE A 246 -3.36 5.84 15.23
C ILE A 246 -3.00 4.43 14.76
N ILE A 247 -2.73 4.26 13.46
CA ILE A 247 -2.34 2.99 12.83
C ILE A 247 -1.03 2.47 13.43
N ALA A 248 -0.02 3.33 13.60
CA ALA A 248 1.28 2.95 14.11
C ALA A 248 1.27 2.64 15.61
N VAL A 249 0.59 3.45 16.42
CA VAL A 249 0.41 3.18 17.85
C VAL A 249 -0.42 1.91 18.05
N GLY A 250 -1.46 1.71 17.23
CA GLY A 250 -2.30 0.52 17.20
C GLY A 250 -1.62 -0.75 16.69
N GLY A 251 -0.37 -0.66 16.22
CA GLY A 251 0.42 -1.82 15.79
C GLY A 251 0.03 -2.39 14.43
N VAL A 252 -0.69 -1.63 13.60
CA VAL A 252 -1.06 -2.06 12.25
C VAL A 252 0.12 -1.88 11.30
N TYR A 253 0.73 -0.69 11.31
CA TYR A 253 1.88 -0.38 10.47
C TYR A 253 2.70 0.77 11.06
N ASP A 254 3.99 0.55 11.29
CA ASP A 254 4.90 1.53 11.88
C ASP A 254 6.31 1.44 11.25
N PRO A 255 7.25 2.36 11.57
CA PRO A 255 8.58 2.35 10.97
C PRO A 255 9.37 1.06 11.20
N ARG A 256 9.20 0.41 12.36
CA ARG A 256 9.86 -0.87 12.70
C ARG A 256 9.36 -1.97 11.78
N ILE A 257 8.04 -2.07 11.66
CA ILE A 257 7.37 -3.02 10.76
C ILE A 257 7.81 -2.76 9.30
N HIS A 258 7.83 -1.51 8.86
CA HIS A 258 8.30 -1.16 7.51
C HIS A 258 9.73 -1.64 7.27
N LEU A 259 10.65 -1.39 8.20
CA LEU A 259 12.03 -1.83 8.06
C LEU A 259 12.15 -3.37 8.05
N GLU A 260 11.57 -4.05 9.04
CA GLU A 260 11.82 -5.46 9.31
C GLU A 260 10.99 -6.41 8.44
N GLU A 261 9.75 -6.02 8.10
CA GLU A 261 8.82 -6.85 7.33
C GLU A 261 8.72 -6.44 5.85
N VAL A 262 9.20 -5.25 5.46
CA VAL A 262 9.12 -4.77 4.07
C VAL A 262 10.50 -4.56 3.45
N VAL A 263 11.29 -3.61 3.98
CA VAL A 263 12.56 -3.22 3.34
C VAL A 263 13.59 -4.34 3.40
N MET A 264 13.90 -4.84 4.60
CA MET A 264 14.95 -5.84 4.77
C MET A 264 14.65 -7.18 4.08
N PRO A 265 13.42 -7.73 4.08
CA PRO A 265 13.11 -8.95 3.35
C PRO A 265 13.36 -8.84 1.85
N VAL A 266 13.00 -7.72 1.24
CA VAL A 266 13.22 -7.48 -0.20
C VAL A 266 14.71 -7.34 -0.50
N LEU A 267 15.44 -6.50 0.26
CA LEU A 267 16.89 -6.33 0.08
C LEU A 267 17.67 -7.64 0.25
N ARG A 268 17.29 -8.47 1.24
CA ARG A 268 17.86 -9.81 1.44
C ARG A 268 17.57 -10.74 0.27
N LYS A 269 16.34 -10.73 -0.26
CA LYS A 269 15.98 -11.57 -1.42
C LYS A 269 16.80 -11.20 -2.66
N TRP A 270 17.02 -9.91 -2.90
CA TRP A 270 17.84 -9.39 -3.99
C TRP A 270 19.35 -9.46 -3.74
N ARG A 271 19.74 -9.83 -2.51
CA ARG A 271 21.13 -9.93 -2.07
C ARG A 271 21.91 -8.63 -2.28
N ILE A 272 21.28 -7.48 -2.06
CA ILE A 272 21.85 -6.17 -2.42
C ILE A 272 23.23 -5.95 -1.78
N PHE A 273 23.44 -6.40 -0.56
CA PHE A 273 24.70 -6.19 0.14
C PHE A 273 25.76 -7.26 -0.16
N GLU A 274 25.37 -8.41 -0.73
CA GLU A 274 26.27 -9.50 -1.12
C GLU A 274 26.65 -9.50 -2.60
N ARG A 275 26.15 -8.52 -3.37
CA ARG A 275 26.46 -8.36 -4.80
C ARG A 275 27.82 -7.69 -5.02
N GLU A 276 28.61 -8.29 -5.89
CA GLU A 276 29.95 -7.83 -6.29
C GLU A 276 29.96 -7.24 -7.73
N ASP A 277 28.81 -7.23 -8.40
CA ASP A 277 28.63 -6.78 -9.78
C ASP A 277 28.21 -5.32 -9.92
N PHE A 278 28.10 -4.59 -8.80
CA PHE A 278 27.96 -3.14 -8.80
C PHE A 278 29.32 -2.45 -8.95
N THR A 279 29.40 -1.49 -9.86
CA THR A 279 30.64 -0.75 -10.15
C THR A 279 30.42 0.75 -10.12
N GLY A 280 31.46 1.52 -9.77
CA GLY A 280 31.41 2.98 -9.79
C GLY A 280 30.36 3.53 -8.82
N GLU A 281 29.51 4.43 -9.28
CA GLU A 281 28.47 5.07 -8.48
C GLU A 281 27.48 4.06 -7.87
N ALA A 282 27.14 2.98 -8.57
CA ALA A 282 26.23 1.96 -8.05
C ALA A 282 26.79 1.24 -6.81
N ALA A 283 28.11 1.04 -6.74
CA ALA A 283 28.75 0.47 -5.55
C ALA A 283 28.64 1.44 -4.36
N TRP A 284 28.84 2.74 -4.60
CA TRP A 284 28.61 3.76 -3.58
C TRP A 284 27.15 3.79 -3.12
N MET A 285 26.17 3.65 -4.03
CA MET A 285 24.75 3.62 -3.68
C MET A 285 24.37 2.41 -2.83
N ARG A 286 24.96 1.24 -3.08
CA ARG A 286 24.82 0.08 -2.19
C ARG A 286 25.32 0.41 -0.79
N ASP A 287 26.48 1.06 -0.67
CA ASP A 287 27.05 1.43 0.63
C ASP A 287 26.21 2.51 1.33
N ASP A 288 25.66 3.47 0.58
CA ASP A 288 24.72 4.47 1.11
C ASP A 288 23.40 3.85 1.57
N LEU A 289 22.89 2.81 0.89
CA LEU A 289 21.74 2.06 1.39
C LEU A 289 22.05 1.38 2.73
N ALA A 290 23.27 0.89 2.96
CA ALA A 290 23.64 0.34 4.26
C ALA A 290 23.62 1.42 5.37
N LEU A 291 23.87 2.69 5.03
CA LEU A 291 23.68 3.81 5.95
C LEU A 291 22.19 4.10 6.17
N LEU A 292 21.38 4.10 5.12
CA LEU A 292 19.92 4.26 5.23
C LEU A 292 19.31 3.22 6.17
N ILE A 293 19.74 1.96 6.11
CA ILE A 293 19.25 0.92 7.04
C ILE A 293 19.51 1.31 8.50
N LYS A 294 20.71 1.79 8.83
CA LYS A 294 21.03 2.26 10.19
C LYS A 294 20.20 3.48 10.60
N GLU A 295 19.91 4.38 9.66
CA GLU A 295 19.04 5.53 9.90
C GLU A 295 17.60 5.10 10.20
N LEU A 296 17.08 4.11 9.47
CA LEU A 296 15.76 3.53 9.70
C LEU A 296 15.68 2.77 11.03
N GLU A 297 16.73 2.05 11.41
CA GLU A 297 16.85 1.39 12.72
C GLU A 297 16.74 2.44 13.85
N ALA A 298 17.54 3.50 13.77
CA ALA A 298 17.53 4.59 14.75
C ALA A 298 16.18 5.35 14.77
N ALA A 299 15.56 5.56 13.62
CA ALA A 299 14.24 6.17 13.52
C ALA A 299 13.16 5.29 14.17
N SER A 300 13.25 3.97 13.98
CA SER A 300 12.35 3.01 14.59
C SER A 300 12.51 2.99 16.12
N GLU A 301 13.74 3.08 16.65
CA GLU A 301 13.98 3.12 18.10
C GLU A 301 13.38 4.38 18.74
N LYS A 302 13.58 5.53 18.11
CA LYS A 302 12.97 6.80 18.52
C LYS A 302 11.44 6.75 18.48
N PHE A 303 10.88 6.05 17.49
CA PHE A 303 9.44 5.85 17.39
C PHE A 303 8.93 4.99 18.56
N ASP A 304 9.59 3.87 18.88
CA ASP A 304 9.19 2.99 19.97
C ASP A 304 9.15 3.72 21.31
N GLU A 305 10.17 4.52 21.62
CA GLU A 305 10.16 5.36 22.81
C GLU A 305 9.02 6.39 22.80
N SER A 306 8.75 6.99 21.64
CA SER A 306 7.69 8.00 21.49
C SER A 306 6.30 7.38 21.65
N LYS A 307 6.12 6.16 21.13
CA LYS A 307 4.91 5.35 21.29
C LYS A 307 4.65 5.01 22.75
N GLN A 308 5.66 4.59 23.51
CA GLN A 308 5.51 4.35 24.96
C GLN A 308 5.09 5.62 25.71
N ARG A 309 5.78 6.75 25.46
CA ARG A 309 5.40 8.04 26.05
C ARG A 309 4.00 8.51 25.64
N TYR A 310 3.54 8.15 24.45
CA TYR A 310 2.19 8.46 23.98
C TYR A 310 1.16 7.62 24.75
N LEU A 311 1.35 6.31 24.84
CA LEU A 311 0.44 5.40 25.55
C LEU A 311 0.32 5.74 27.04
N GLU A 312 1.43 6.09 27.70
CA GLU A 312 1.41 6.56 29.10
C GLU A 312 0.63 7.86 29.28
N ARG A 313 0.67 8.76 28.30
CA ARG A 313 -0.11 10.01 28.33
C ARG A 313 -1.58 9.72 28.09
N GLU A 314 -1.89 8.91 27.10
CA GLU A 314 -3.26 8.53 26.77
C GLU A 314 -3.96 7.82 27.93
N ALA A 315 -3.25 6.96 28.67
CA ALA A 315 -3.76 6.32 29.88
C ALA A 315 -4.13 7.32 31.01
N ARG A 316 -3.54 8.53 30.99
CA ARG A 316 -3.79 9.60 31.97
C ARG A 316 -4.81 10.64 31.49
N MET A 317 -5.14 10.68 30.20
CA MET A 317 -6.09 11.65 29.64
C MET A 317 -7.52 11.08 29.61
N ALA A 318 -8.49 11.95 29.90
CA ALA A 318 -9.91 11.61 29.77
C ALA A 318 -10.36 11.57 28.29
N GLU A 319 -9.66 12.29 27.40
CA GLU A 319 -10.03 12.42 26.00
C GLU A 319 -9.03 11.71 25.08
N ARG A 320 -9.53 10.75 24.31
CA ARG A 320 -8.76 10.00 23.31
C ARG A 320 -9.02 10.52 21.90
N ILE A 321 -8.07 10.29 21.00
CA ILE A 321 -8.29 10.49 19.56
C ILE A 321 -9.08 9.28 19.07
N THR A 322 -10.32 9.52 18.62
CA THR A 322 -11.24 8.47 18.15
C THR A 322 -11.32 8.44 16.63
N ALA A 323 -11.76 7.33 16.05
CA ALA A 323 -12.02 7.21 14.63
C ALA A 323 -13.02 8.28 14.16
N SER A 324 -14.08 8.51 14.94
CA SER A 324 -15.10 9.53 14.64
C SER A 324 -14.54 10.96 14.48
N LYS A 325 -13.41 11.29 15.11
CA LYS A 325 -12.75 12.60 14.96
C LYS A 325 -11.90 12.71 13.72
N VAL A 326 -11.18 11.64 13.35
CA VAL A 326 -10.22 11.65 12.22
C VAL A 326 -10.84 11.21 10.89
N LEU A 327 -12.01 10.56 10.93
CA LEU A 327 -12.79 10.18 9.76
C LEU A 327 -13.83 11.24 9.38
N ARG A 328 -14.11 12.20 10.26
CA ARG A 328 -14.96 13.34 9.94
C ARG A 328 -14.29 14.23 8.89
N THR A 329 -15.08 14.65 7.92
CA THR A 329 -14.68 15.44 6.76
C THR A 329 -14.91 16.94 6.92
N ASP A 330 -15.75 17.33 7.87
CA ASP A 330 -16.06 18.73 8.15
C ASP A 330 -14.80 19.53 8.48
N GLY A 331 -14.54 20.58 7.70
CA GLY A 331 -13.36 21.44 7.80
C GLY A 331 -12.03 20.81 7.36
N THR A 332 -12.00 19.55 6.90
CA THR A 332 -10.75 18.85 6.54
C THR A 332 -10.55 18.57 5.05
N LEU A 333 -11.59 18.66 4.22
CA LEU A 333 -11.47 18.43 2.77
C LEU A 333 -11.00 19.69 2.04
N THR A 334 -10.17 19.53 1.02
CA THR A 334 -9.69 20.68 0.22
C THR A 334 -10.80 21.24 -0.66
N LEU A 335 -11.73 20.38 -1.11
CA LEU A 335 -12.86 20.76 -1.95
C LEU A 335 -14.03 21.40 -1.18
N SER A 336 -13.98 21.48 0.15
CA SER A 336 -14.98 22.22 0.95
C SER A 336 -14.63 23.72 1.11
N ARG A 337 -13.63 24.21 0.37
CA ARG A 337 -13.23 25.62 0.35
C ARG A 337 -13.58 26.30 -0.98
N HIS A 338 -14.77 26.07 -1.53
CA HIS A 338 -15.36 26.96 -2.55
C HIS A 338 -16.87 27.02 -2.40
#